data_AF-A0A354J5H2-F1
#
_entry.id   AF-A0A354J5H2-F1
#
_cell.length_a   1.000
_cell.length_b   1.000
_cell.length_c   1.000
_cell.angle_alpha   90.00
_cell.angle_beta   90.00
_cell.angle_gamma   90.00
#
_symmetry.space_group_name_H-M   'P 1'
#
loop_
_entity.id
_entity.type
_entity.pdbx_description
1 polymer ?
#
loop_
_entity_poly.entity_id
_entity_poly.type
_entity_poly.pdbx_seq_one_letter_code
_entity_poly.pdbx_strand_id
1 'polypeptide(L)' 'EYNIDSINAGKVLFFLYEETGEEKYRLAIDTLMQQLATHPRTECGNFWHKNRYPNQIWLDGLYMA' A
#
# COMPACT_ATOMS: atom_id res chain seq x y z
N GLU A 1 -5.69 -8.28 5.92
CA GLU A 1 -6.83 -7.72 5.16
C GLU A 1 -6.24 -6.91 4.00
N TYR A 2 -6.78 -6.99 2.77
CA TYR A 2 -6.28 -6.20 1.64
C TYR A 2 -7.18 -4.97 1.42
N ASN A 3 -6.64 -3.79 1.70
CA ASN A 3 -7.29 -2.50 1.48
C ASN A 3 -6.25 -1.51 0.97
N ILE A 4 -6.44 -0.98 -0.23
CA ILE A 4 -5.49 -0.06 -0.86
C ILE A 4 -5.42 1.28 -0.11
N ASP A 5 -6.51 1.71 0.53
CA ASP A 5 -6.57 2.97 1.29
C ASP A 5 -5.55 3.00 2.45
N SER A 6 -5.25 1.83 3.02
CA SER A 6 -4.31 1.70 4.14
C SER A 6 -2.85 1.92 3.74
N ILE A 7 -2.53 1.83 2.45
CA ILE A 7 -1.17 1.99 1.93
C ILE A 7 -0.74 3.46 1.93
N ASN A 8 -1.67 4.39 1.67
CA ASN A 8 -1.35 5.80 1.49
C ASN A 8 -0.72 6.44 2.74
N ALA A 9 -1.13 5.99 3.93
CA ALA A 9 -0.53 6.43 5.20
C ALA A 9 0.97 6.08 5.30
N GLY A 10 1.45 5.10 4.54
CA GLY A 10 2.86 4.72 4.49
C GLY A 10 3.77 5.77 3.85
N LYS A 11 3.24 6.67 3.01
CA LYS A 11 4.07 7.65 2.28
C LYS A 11 4.87 8.57 3.20
N VAL A 12 4.27 9.00 4.32
CA VAL A 12 4.94 9.87 5.30
C VAL A 12 6.11 9.17 5.99
N LEU A 13 6.10 7.82 6.05
CA LEU A 13 7.12 7.05 6.74
C LEU A 13 8.49 7.15 6.05
N PHE A 14 8.53 7.34 4.72
CA PHE A 14 9.78 7.54 3.98
C PHE A 14 10.48 8.82 4.44
N PHE A 15 9.75 9.93 4.51
CA PHE A 15 10.27 11.19 5.02
C PHE A 15 10.72 11.06 6.48
N LEU A 16 9.90 10.44 7.34
CA LEU A 16 10.28 10.23 8.74
C LEU A 16 11.54 9.36 8.88
N TYR A 17 11.70 8.33 8.05
CA TYR A 17 12.90 7.50 8.06
C TYR A 17 14.14 8.27 7.57
N GLU A 18 14.00 9.07 6.52
CA GLU A 18 15.08 9.92 5.99
C GLU A 18 15.55 10.96 7.03
N GLU A 19 14.62 11.62 7.72
CA GLU A 19 14.93 12.66 8.70
C GLU A 19 15.46 12.12 10.03
N THR A 20 14.93 10.99 10.50
CA THR A 20 15.22 10.48 11.86
C THR A 20 16.19 9.30 11.89
N GLY A 21 16.29 8.55 10.79
CA GLY A 21 17.02 7.27 10.75
C GLY A 21 16.41 6.17 11.63
N GLU A 22 15.23 6.37 12.23
CA GLU A 22 14.68 5.39 13.17
C GLU A 22 14.14 4.13 12.46
N GLU A 23 14.68 2.98 12.85
CA GLU A 23 14.39 1.68 12.23
C GLU A 23 12.90 1.28 12.25
N LYS A 24 12.14 1.77 13.24
CA LYS A 24 10.69 1.53 13.33
C LYS A 24 9.93 1.98 12.07
N TYR A 25 10.39 3.05 11.42
CA TYR A 25 9.78 3.55 10.18
C TYR A 25 10.09 2.64 9.00
N ARG A 26 11.34 2.14 8.89
CA ARG A 26 11.73 1.16 7.88
C ARG A 26 10.92 -0.13 7.98
N LEU A 27 10.75 -0.65 9.20
CA LEU A 27 9.94 -1.86 9.44
C LEU A 27 8.47 -1.67 9.06
N ALA A 28 7.91 -0.49 9.33
CA ALA A 28 6.54 -0.17 8.92
C ALA A 28 6.40 -0.06 7.39
N ILE A 29 7.37 0.56 6.70
CA ILE A 29 7.43 0.59 5.23
C ILE A 29 7.49 -0.85 4.68
N ASP A 30 8.40 -1.68 5.17
CA ASP A 30 8.58 -3.06 4.71
C ASP A 30 7.27 -3.86 4.84
N THR A 31 6.55 -3.67 5.95
CA THR A 31 5.27 -4.33 6.20
C THR A 31 4.22 -3.94 5.16
N LEU A 32 4.13 -2.65 4.81
CA LEU A 32 3.20 -2.17 3.78
C LEU A 32 3.59 -2.66 2.38
N MET A 33 4.89 -2.71 2.08
CA MET A 33 5.39 -3.24 0.82
C MET A 33 5.12 -4.74 0.66
N GLN A 34 5.24 -5.51 1.75
CA GLN A 34 4.84 -6.93 1.76
C GLN A 34 3.35 -7.10 1.47
N GLN A 35 2.49 -6.24 2.02
CA GLN A 35 1.06 -6.26 1.68
C GLN A 35 0.85 -6.02 0.17
N LEU A 36 1.50 -5.00 -0.43
CA LEU A 36 1.38 -4.71 -1.86
C LEU A 36 1.89 -5.84 -2.75
N ALA A 37 2.94 -6.55 -2.32
CA ALA A 37 3.50 -7.68 -3.06
C ALA A 37 2.50 -8.82 -3.24
N THR A 38 1.65 -9.06 -2.24
CA THR A 38 0.64 -10.13 -2.26
C THR A 38 -0.79 -9.61 -2.49
N HIS A 39 -0.96 -8.30 -2.72
CA HIS A 39 -2.28 -7.69 -2.92
C HIS A 39 -2.93 -8.20 -4.22
N PRO A 40 -4.20 -8.65 -4.19
CA PRO A 40 -4.89 -9.18 -5.36
C PRO A 40 -4.93 -8.19 -6.52
N ARG A 41 -4.77 -8.69 -7.74
CA ARG A 41 -4.76 -7.91 -8.97
C ARG A 41 -5.81 -8.41 -9.95
N THR A 42 -6.33 -7.48 -10.74
CA THR A 42 -7.09 -7.75 -11.97
C THR A 42 -6.19 -8.43 -13.01
N GLU A 43 -6.80 -9.01 -14.05
CA GLU A 43 -6.07 -9.64 -15.16
C GLU A 43 -5.11 -8.68 -15.87
N CYS A 44 -5.41 -7.38 -15.89
CA CYS A 44 -4.53 -6.35 -16.45
C CYS A 44 -3.45 -5.85 -15.47
N GLY A 45 -3.36 -6.44 -14.28
CA GLY A 45 -2.28 -6.19 -13.30
C GLY A 45 -2.56 -5.08 -12.28
N ASN A 46 -3.69 -4.38 -12.36
CA ASN A 46 -4.10 -3.36 -11.39
C ASN A 46 -4.60 -3.97 -10.08
N PHE A 47 -4.33 -3.32 -8.96
CA PHE A 47 -4.80 -3.75 -7.64
C PHE A 47 -6.33 -3.72 -7.53
N TRP A 48 -6.88 -4.72 -6.85
CA TRP A 48 -8.26 -4.62 -6.37
C TRP A 48 -8.33 -3.52 -5.31
N HIS A 49 -9.37 -2.69 -5.37
CA HIS A 49 -9.52 -1.60 -4.41
C HIS A 49 -9.57 -2.11 -2.96
N LYS A 50 -10.35 -3.18 -2.70
CA LYS A 50 -10.36 -3.91 -1.41
C LYS A 50 -10.62 -5.40 -1.66
N ASN A 51 -10.26 -6.26 -0.70
CA ASN A 51 -10.53 -7.71 -0.77
C ASN A 51 -12.03 -8.02 -0.97
N ARG A 52 -12.91 -7.20 -0.38
CA ARG A 52 -14.37 -7.28 -0.52
C ARG A 52 -14.91 -6.80 -1.88
N TYR A 53 -14.07 -6.18 -2.71
CA TYR A 53 -14.41 -5.62 -4.02
C TYR A 53 -13.58 -6.32 -5.11
N PRO A 54 -13.86 -7.60 -5.41
CA PRO A 54 -13.06 -8.36 -6.35
C PRO A 54 -13.12 -7.77 -7.76
N ASN A 55 -11.96 -7.70 -8.42
CA ASN A 55 -11.78 -7.19 -9.77
C ASN A 55 -12.22 -5.72 -10.00
N GLN A 56 -12.40 -4.94 -8.94
CA GLN A 56 -12.76 -3.52 -9.05
C GLN A 56 -11.53 -2.61 -8.95
N ILE A 57 -11.44 -1.69 -9.91
CA ILE A 57 -10.45 -0.62 -9.94
C ILE A 57 -11.19 0.68 -9.70
N TRP A 58 -10.75 1.45 -8.71
CA TRP A 58 -11.27 2.78 -8.43
C TRP A 58 -10.14 3.79 -8.66
N LEU A 59 -10.51 5.00 -9.13
CA LEU A 59 -9.53 6.02 -9.53
C LEU A 59 -8.69 6.52 -8.35
N ASP A 60 -9.26 6.58 -7.15
CA ASP A 60 -8.56 6.92 -5.92
C ASP A 60 -7.46 5.91 -5.57
N GLY A 61 -7.65 4.62 -5.89
CA GLY A 61 -6.67 3.56 -5.70
C GLY A 61 -5.33 3.82 -6.40
N LEU A 62 -5.33 4.59 -7.50
CA LEU A 62 -4.10 5.03 -8.17
C LEU A 62 -3.29 6.00 -7.32
N TYR A 63 -3.95 6.84 -6.52
CA TYR A 63 -3.26 7.72 -5.60
C TYR A 63 -2.86 6.98 -4.32
N MET A 64 -3.64 6.01 -3.87
CA MET A 64 -3.37 5.37 -2.57
C MET A 64 -2.15 4.46 -2.55
N ALA A 65 -1.71 3.94 -3.70
CA ALA A 65 -0.61 2.98 -3.84
C ALA A 65 0.45 3.39 -4.87
#